data_AF-A0A2M7Y0H8-F1
#
_entry.id   AF-A0A2M7Y0H8-F1
#
_cell.length_a   1.000
_cell.length_b   1.000
_cell.length_c   1.000
_cell.angle_alpha   90.00
_cell.angle_beta   90.00
_cell.angle_gamma   90.00
#
_symmetry.space_group_name_H-M   'P 1'
#
loop_
_entity.id
_entity.type
_entity.pdbx_description
1 polymer ?
#
loop_
_entity_poly.entity_id
_entity_poly.type
_entity_poly.pdbx_seq_one_letter_code
_entity_poly.pdbx_strand_id
1 'polypeptide(L)'
;MARTSVIFCLATLAASALAAALAFPYAALPRGTLETCEIPVPAEKLPDVDLGGGFGKVPVIELVAYYIENPPAPAAPGAAPAAVKRFGGC
;
A
#
# COMPACT_ATOMS: atom_id res chain seq x y z
N MET A 1 6.08 18.12 38.66
CA MET A 1 6.65 17.33 37.55
C MET A 1 8.16 17.46 37.59
N ALA A 2 8.89 16.35 37.69
CA ALA A 2 10.35 16.37 37.79
C ALA A 2 10.96 16.74 36.43
N ARG A 3 11.89 17.71 36.36
CA ARG A 3 12.59 18.11 35.12
C ARG A 3 13.13 16.91 34.33
N THR A 4 13.56 15.86 35.03
CA THR A 4 14.09 14.62 34.47
C THR A 4 13.07 13.88 33.60
N SER A 5 11.78 13.85 33.96
CA SER A 5 10.75 13.16 33.17
C SER A 5 10.46 13.89 31.86
N VAL A 6 10.50 15.22 31.88
CA VAL A 6 10.29 16.05 30.68
C VAL A 6 11.47 15.90 29.71
N ILE A 7 12.70 15.90 30.23
CA ILE A 7 13.91 15.71 29.42
C ILE A 7 13.90 14.33 28.76
N PHE A 8 13.56 13.28 29.50
CA PHE A 8 13.44 11.93 28.94
C PHE A 8 12.40 11.87 27.83
N CYS A 9 11.21 12.43 28.05
CA CYS A 9 10.13 12.42 27.07
C CYS A 9 10.52 13.16 25.77
N LEU A 10 11.12 14.34 25.88
CA LEU A 10 11.60 15.09 24.72
C LEU A 10 12.72 14.36 23.98
N ALA A 11 13.64 13.72 24.71
CA ALA A 11 14.72 12.94 24.11
C ALA A 11 14.17 11.73 23.34
N THR A 12 13.22 10.99 23.91
CA THR A 12 12.63 9.84 23.22
C THR A 12 11.79 10.27 22.02
N LEU A 13 11.07 11.39 22.11
CA LEU A 13 10.30 11.94 21.00
C LEU A 13 11.22 12.40 19.85
N ALA A 14 12.33 13.07 20.18
CA ALA A 14 13.31 13.48 19.19
C ALA A 14 13.99 12.26 18.53
N ALA A 15 14.32 11.24 19.32
CA ALA A 15 14.90 10.00 18.80
C ALA A 15 13.95 9.25 17.85
N SER A 16 12.66 9.15 18.19
CA SER A 16 11.68 8.50 17.32
C SER A 16 11.41 9.30 16.05
N ALA A 17 11.31 10.64 16.14
CA ALA A 17 11.17 11.52 14.99
C ALA A 17 12.38 11.42 14.04
N LEU A 18 13.60 11.35 14.60
CA LEU A 18 14.81 11.18 13.82
C LEU A 18 14.83 9.82 13.12
N ALA A 19 14.49 8.74 13.84
CA ALA A 19 14.40 7.41 13.25
C ALA A 19 13.38 7.37 12.10
N ALA A 20 12.21 8.00 12.28
CA ALA A 20 11.20 8.11 11.23
C ALA A 20 11.71 8.91 10.02
N ALA A 21 12.37 10.06 10.25
CA ALA A 21 12.92 10.88 9.17
C ALA A 21 13.99 10.15 8.35
N LEU A 22 14.83 9.35 9.02
CA LEU A 22 15.87 8.54 8.37
C LEU A 22 15.30 7.32 7.64
N ALA A 23 14.22 6.73 8.16
CA ALA A 23 13.55 5.59 7.53
C ALA A 23 12.60 5.99 6.39
N PHE A 24 12.04 7.19 6.44
CA PHE A 24 11.07 7.70 5.46
C PHE A 24 11.53 7.57 4.00
N PRO A 25 12.77 7.95 3.59
CA PRO A 25 13.19 7.81 2.18
C PRO A 25 13.23 6.34 1.70
N TYR A 26 13.34 5.37 2.60
CA TYR A 26 13.32 3.95 2.25
C TYR A 26 11.90 3.38 2.13
N ALA A 27 10.92 4.00 2.81
CA ALA A 27 9.52 3.60 2.75
C ALA A 27 8.70 4.41 1.72
N ALA A 28 9.12 5.64 1.44
CA ALA A 28 8.43 6.53 0.53
C ALA A 28 8.62 6.11 -0.93
N LEU A 29 7.53 6.13 -1.70
CA LEU A 29 7.62 5.97 -3.14
C LEU A 29 8.32 7.19 -3.77
N PRO A 30 9.19 6.98 -4.78
CA PRO A 30 9.77 8.08 -5.54
C PRO A 30 8.69 8.94 -6.20
N ARG A 31 8.87 10.26 -6.22
CA ARG A 31 7.90 11.19 -6.82
C ARG A 31 7.58 10.86 -8.28
N GLY A 32 8.58 10.47 -9.08
CA GLY A 32 8.36 10.08 -10.47
C GLY A 32 7.52 8.81 -10.63
N THR A 33 7.52 7.90 -9.66
CA THR A 33 6.62 6.74 -9.64
C THR A 33 5.18 7.18 -9.39
N LEU A 34 4.97 8.14 -8.50
CA LEU A 34 3.63 8.69 -8.23
C LEU A 34 3.05 9.40 -9.46
N GLU A 35 3.85 10.22 -10.14
CA GLU A 35 3.45 10.90 -11.38
C GLU A 35 3.09 9.89 -12.49
N THR A 36 3.82 8.78 -12.58
CA THR A 36 3.53 7.71 -13.53
C THR A 36 2.22 6.99 -13.19
N CYS A 37 1.89 6.83 -11.91
CA CYS A 37 0.64 6.21 -11.47
C CYS A 37 -0.60 7.08 -11.74
N GLU A 38 -0.46 8.40 -11.89
CA GLU A 38 -1.58 9.28 -12.24
C GLU A 38 -1.99 9.18 -13.72
N ILE A 39 -1.11 8.63 -14.57
CA ILE A 39 -1.36 8.51 -16.01
C ILE A 39 -2.00 7.15 -16.30
N PRO A 40 -3.22 7.09 -16.87
CA PRO A 40 -3.83 5.82 -17.25
C PRO A 40 -3.08 5.20 -18.42
N VAL A 41 -2.74 3.91 -18.29
CA VAL A 41 -2.02 3.13 -19.29
C VAL A 41 -2.89 1.94 -19.72
N PRO A 42 -2.91 1.58 -21.02
CA PRO A 42 -3.61 0.37 -21.47
C PRO A 42 -3.07 -0.90 -20.81
N ALA A 43 -3.94 -1.87 -20.56
CA ALA A 43 -3.65 -3.06 -19.76
C ALA A 43 -2.54 -3.94 -20.35
N GLU A 44 -2.33 -3.92 -21.67
CA GLU A 44 -1.29 -4.67 -22.37
C GLU A 44 0.12 -4.13 -22.12
N LYS A 45 0.23 -2.89 -21.64
CA LYS A 45 1.51 -2.27 -21.28
C LYS A 45 1.83 -2.38 -19.78
N LEU A 46 0.90 -2.91 -18.99
CA LEU A 46 1.14 -3.13 -17.57
C LEU A 46 1.99 -4.39 -17.37
N PRO A 47 2.94 -4.36 -16.42
CA PRO A 47 3.78 -5.52 -16.15
C PRO A 47 2.97 -6.66 -15.52
N ASP A 48 3.46 -7.89 -15.67
CA ASP A 48 2.86 -9.06 -15.03
C ASP A 48 2.83 -8.91 -13.51
N VAL A 49 1.70 -9.30 -12.92
CA VAL A 49 1.47 -9.25 -11.48
C VAL A 49 1.74 -10.64 -10.89
N ASP A 50 2.61 -10.69 -9.87
CA ASP A 50 2.81 -11.90 -9.09
C ASP A 50 1.67 -12.06 -8.08
N LEU A 51 0.88 -13.12 -8.23
CA LEU A 51 -0.27 -13.41 -7.37
C LEU A 51 0.13 -14.17 -6.10
N GLY A 52 1.38 -14.63 -6.00
CA GLY A 52 1.85 -15.46 -4.89
C GLY A 52 1.13 -16.82 -4.84
N GLY A 53 1.30 -17.56 -3.74
CA GLY A 53 0.50 -18.76 -3.46
C GLY A 53 0.62 -19.93 -4.46
N GLY A 54 1.64 -19.94 -5.32
CA GLY A 54 1.84 -20.96 -6.36
C GLY A 54 1.22 -20.62 -7.73
N PHE A 55 0.58 -19.47 -7.87
CA PHE A 55 -0.04 -19.01 -9.13
C PHE A 55 0.94 -18.29 -10.06
N GLY A 56 2.08 -17.83 -9.54
CA GLY A 56 3.13 -17.18 -10.32
C GLY A 56 2.74 -15.81 -10.85
N LYS A 57 3.42 -15.40 -11.92
CA LYS A 57 3.20 -14.12 -12.61
C LYS A 57 2.13 -14.26 -13.68
N VAL A 58 1.14 -13.38 -13.65
CA VAL A 58 0.00 -13.37 -14.58
C VAL A 58 -0.10 -11.99 -15.23
N PRO A 59 -0.31 -11.90 -16.55
CA PRO A 59 -0.45 -10.62 -17.22
C PRO A 59 -1.77 -9.93 -16.82
N VAL A 60 -1.74 -8.61 -16.68
CA VAL A 60 -2.90 -7.84 -16.18
C VAL A 60 -4.14 -7.99 -17.08
N ILE A 61 -3.94 -8.13 -18.39
CA ILE A 61 -5.04 -8.33 -19.34
C ILE A 61 -5.84 -9.61 -19.05
N GLU A 62 -5.17 -10.69 -18.64
CA GLU A 62 -5.83 -11.94 -18.25
C GLU A 62 -6.59 -11.79 -16.94
N LEU A 63 -6.06 -11.03 -15.97
CA LEU A 63 -6.79 -10.70 -14.75
C LEU A 63 -8.09 -9.92 -15.07
N VAL A 64 -8.02 -8.96 -15.98
CA VAL A 64 -9.20 -8.18 -16.38
C VAL A 64 -10.22 -9.08 -17.06
N ALA A 65 -9.79 -9.93 -18.00
CA ALA A 65 -10.67 -10.90 -18.67
C ALA A 65 -11.33 -11.85 -17.67
N TYR A 66 -10.55 -12.40 -16.72
CA TYR A 66 -11.07 -13.26 -15.68
C TYR A 66 -12.15 -12.58 -14.83
N TYR A 67 -11.95 -11.31 -14.45
CA TYR A 67 -12.93 -10.57 -13.65
C TYR A 67 -14.19 -10.17 -14.44
N ILE A 68 -14.10 -10.04 -15.75
CA ILE A 68 -15.27 -9.85 -16.62
C ILE A 68 -16.11 -11.14 -16.65
N GLU A 69 -15.45 -12.30 -16.75
CA GLU A 69 -16.11 -13.60 -16.79
C GLU A 69 -16.60 -14.07 -15.40
N ASN A 70 -15.91 -13.67 -14.34
CA ASN A 70 -16.14 -14.06 -12.96
C ASN A 70 -16.29 -12.80 -12.08
N PRO A 71 -17.39 -12.04 -12.21
CA PRO A 71 -17.59 -10.85 -11.41
C PRO A 71 -17.60 -11.23 -9.91
N PRO A 72 -17.06 -10.37 -9.04
CA PRO A 72 -17.05 -10.64 -7.61
C PRO A 72 -18.49 -10.83 -7.13
N ALA A 73 -18.74 -11.94 -6.43
CA ALA A 73 -20.05 -12.23 -5.89
C ALA A 73 -20.52 -11.06 -5.00
N PRO A 74 -21.80 -10.67 -5.06
CA PRO A 74 -22.33 -9.67 -4.15
C PRO A 74 -22.11 -10.14 -2.70
N ALA A 75 -21.77 -9.21 -1.83
CA ALA A 75 -21.57 -9.53 -0.42
C ALA A 75 -22.81 -10.22 0.14
N ALA A 76 -22.62 -11.40 0.73
CA ALA A 76 -23.70 -12.13 1.38
C ALA A 76 -24.32 -11.27 2.51
N PRO A 77 -25.63 -11.38 2.78
CA PRO A 77 -26.23 -10.71 3.92
C PRO A 77 -25.50 -11.09 5.22
N GLY A 78 -24.94 -10.10 5.92
CA GLY A 78 -24.14 -10.30 7.13
C GLY A 78 -22.64 -10.58 6.89
N ALA A 79 -22.16 -10.52 5.64
CA ALA A 79 -20.73 -10.55 5.36
C ALA A 79 -20.04 -9.30 5.94
N ALA A 80 -18.83 -9.50 6.47
CA ALA A 80 -17.99 -8.40 6.89
C ALA A 80 -17.79 -7.43 5.71
N PRO A 81 -17.91 -6.10 5.92
CA PRO A 81 -17.67 -5.14 4.86
C PRO A 81 -16.27 -5.38 4.27
N ALA A 82 -16.15 -5.29 2.95
CA ALA A 82 -14.87 -5.39 2.28
C ALA A 82 -13.88 -4.45 2.97
N ALA A 83 -12.73 -4.99 3.42
CA ALA A 83 -11.74 -4.21 4.12
C ALA A 83 -11.39 -2.99 3.25
N VAL A 84 -11.62 -1.79 3.77
CA VAL A 84 -11.22 -0.55 3.10
C VAL A 84 -9.70 -0.56 3.03
N LYS A 85 -9.16 -1.03 1.90
CA LYS A 85 -7.72 -0.98 1.62
C LYS A 85 -7.35 0.47 1.40
N ARG A 86 -6.96 1.16 2.48
CA ARG A 86 -6.27 2.45 2.37
C ARG A 86 -4.85 2.16 1.90
N PHE A 87 -4.61 2.31 0.60
CA PHE A 87 -3.25 2.35 0.08
C PHE A 87 -2.59 3.62 0.61
N GLY A 88 -1.68 3.47 1.56
CA GLY A 88 -1.03 4.59 2.26
C GLY A 88 -1.53 4.78 3.70
N GLY A 89 -1.29 3.79 4.55
CA GLY A 89 -1.44 3.93 6.00
C GLY A 89 -0.12 4.36 6.64
N CYS A 90 -0.04 5.63 7.04
CA CYS A 90 0.27 5.95 8.43
C CYS A 90 -1.07 6.26 9.12
#